data_AF-A0A2N2BLB9-F1
#
_entry.id   AF-A0A2N2BLB9-F1
#
_cell.length_a   1.000
_cell.length_b   1.000
_cell.length_c   1.000
_cell.angle_alpha   90.00
_cell.angle_beta   90.00
_cell.angle_gamma   90.00
#
_symmetry.space_group_name_H-M   'P 1'
#
loop_
_entity.id
_entity.type
_entity.pdbx_description
1 polymer ?
#
loop_
_entity_poly.entity_id
_entity_poly.type
_entity_poly.pdbx_seq_one_letter_code
_entity_poly.pdbx_strand_id
1 'polypeptide(L)' 'MLALVIENEVIGYMNGKAIVKNENGEWFYVEVPEEFIIAGEQIADEDLAPLELLPKPVQMGILKEMGDR' A
#
# COMPACT_ATOMS: atom_id res chain seq x y z
N MET A 1 21.80 -14.03 9.15
CA MET A 1 21.39 -12.94 8.24
C MET A 1 19.91 -12.77 8.47
N LEU A 2 19.50 -11.77 9.26
CA LEU A 2 18.08 -11.48 9.45
C LEU A 2 17.60 -10.87 8.14
N ALA A 3 16.79 -11.60 7.38
CA ALA A 3 15.99 -10.96 6.34
C ALA A 3 15.16 -9.89 7.08
N LEU A 4 15.23 -8.65 6.63
CA LEU A 4 14.26 -7.64 7.03
C LEU A 4 12.90 -8.24 6.70
N VAL A 5 12.10 -8.53 7.71
CA VAL A 5 10.71 -8.96 7.50
C VAL A 5 10.05 -7.77 6.82
N ILE A 6 9.59 -7.99 5.59
CA ILE A 6 8.81 -7.01 4.84
C ILE A 6 7.44 -7.06 5.49
N GLU A 7 7.18 -6.13 6.41
CA GLU A 7 5.93 -6.09 7.15
C GLU A 7 4.87 -5.35 6.34
N ASN A 8 5.22 -4.23 5.69
CA ASN A 8 4.29 -3.34 5.00
C ASN A 8 4.94 -2.71 3.75
N GLU A 9 4.84 -3.38 2.61
CA GLU A 9 5.52 -2.96 1.39
C GLU A 9 4.65 -2.03 0.53
N VAL A 10 5.24 -0.94 0.05
CA VAL A 10 4.64 -0.11 -1.00
C VAL A 10 4.64 -0.88 -2.32
N ILE A 11 3.45 -1.25 -2.80
CA ILE A 11 3.27 -1.95 -4.08
C ILE A 11 3.23 -0.98 -5.26
N GLY A 12 2.80 0.26 -5.02
CA GLY A 12 2.78 1.29 -6.03
C GLY A 12 2.00 2.53 -5.62
N TYR A 13 1.80 3.43 -6.57
CA TYR A 13 1.10 4.69 -6.36
C TYR A 13 -0.14 4.77 -7.25
N MET A 14 -1.28 5.16 -6.69
CA MET A 14 -2.54 5.30 -7.42
C MET A 14 -3.46 6.33 -6.75
N ASN A 15 -4.11 7.18 -7.53
CA ASN A 15 -5.12 8.13 -7.04
C ASN A 15 -4.64 9.03 -5.87
N GLY A 16 -3.38 9.46 -5.92
CA GLY A 16 -2.79 10.31 -4.87
C GLY A 16 -2.42 9.56 -3.60
N LYS A 17 -2.26 8.24 -3.67
CA LYS A 17 -2.02 7.36 -2.53
C LYS A 17 -0.93 6.34 -2.83
N ALA A 18 -0.04 6.12 -1.89
CA ALA A 18 0.78 4.92 -1.87
C ALA A 18 -0.12 3.75 -1.46
N ILE A 19 -0.06 2.65 -2.22
CA ILE A 19 -0.80 1.43 -1.95
C ILE A 19 0.18 0.45 -1.30
N VAL A 20 -0.20 -0.05 -0.14
CA VAL A 20 0.65 -0.89 0.71
C VAL A 20 0.00 -2.24 0.90
N LYS A 21 0.81 -3.30 0.92
CA LYS A 21 0.38 -4.66 1.24
C LYS A 21 1.24 -5.22 2.35
N ASN A 22 0.60 -5.77 3.37
CA ASN A 22 1.33 -6.39 4.46
C ASN A 22 1.63 -7.88 4.19
N GLU A 23 2.43 -8.50 5.06
CA GLU A 23 2.77 -9.94 4.95
C GLU A 23 1.56 -10.88 5.02
N ASN A 24 0.46 -10.45 5.64
CA ASN A 24 -0.80 -11.20 5.71
C ASN A 24 -1.65 -11.07 4.43
N GLY A 25 -1.21 -10.25 3.47
CA GLY A 25 -1.91 -9.99 2.21
C GLY A 25 -3.04 -8.96 2.33
N GLU A 26 -3.13 -8.24 3.45
CA GLU A 26 -4.07 -7.15 3.67
C GLU A 26 -3.57 -5.88 2.97
N TRP A 27 -4.51 -5.05 2.52
CA TRP A 27 -4.22 -3.85 1.73
C TRP A 27 -4.51 -2.57 2.50
N PHE A 28 -3.60 -1.62 2.38
CA PHE A 28 -3.64 -0.33 3.04
C PHE A 28 -3.29 0.78 2.05
N TYR A 29 -3.44 2.02 2.51
CA TYR A 29 -2.97 3.19 1.78
C TYR A 29 -2.35 4.23 2.71
N VAL A 30 -1.51 5.09 2.13
CA VAL A 30 -0.97 6.30 2.75
C VAL A 30 -1.22 7.48 1.81
N GLU A 31 -1.65 8.61 2.38
CA GLU A 31 -1.77 9.87 1.64
C GLU A 31 -0.45 10.65 1.72
N VAL A 32 0.40 10.42 0.73
CA VAL A 32 1.72 11.05 0.60
C VAL A 32 1.90 11.46 -0.86
N PRO A 33 2.54 12.60 -1.19
CA PRO A 33 2.85 12.91 -2.58
C PRO A 33 3.78 11.87 -3.20
N GLU A 34 3.58 11.58 -4.49
CA GLU A 34 4.30 10.52 -5.23
C GLU A 34 5.83 10.69 -5.19
N GLU A 35 6.32 11.93 -5.21
CA GLU A 35 7.75 12.23 -5.15
C GLU A 35 8.45 11.84 -3.84
N PHE A 36 7.68 11.54 -2.78
CA PHE A 36 8.19 11.16 -1.46
C PHE A 36 8.04 9.67 -1.15
N ILE A 37 7.61 8.85 -2.12
CA ILE A 37 7.41 7.42 -1.90
C ILE A 37 7.85 6.58 -3.10
N ILE A 38 8.45 5.43 -2.83
CA ILE A 38 8.95 4.52 -3.86
C ILE A 38 8.40 3.11 -3.60
N ALA A 39 8.08 2.39 -4.67
CA ALA A 39 7.69 0.97 -4.56
C ALA A 39 8.83 0.14 -3.96
N GLY A 40 8.49 -0.80 -3.07
CA GLY A 40 9.42 -1.60 -2.28
C GLY A 40 9.83 -0.97 -0.94
N GLU A 41 9.46 0.30 -0.68
CA GLU A 41 9.68 0.92 0.64
C GLU A 41 8.77 0.29 1.71
N GLN A 42 9.19 0.41 2.96
CA GLN A 42 8.45 -0.05 4.13
C GLN A 42 7.74 1.12 4.80
N ILE A 43 6.49 0.92 5.19
CA ILE A 43 5.70 1.89 5.96
C ILE A 43 5.46 1.38 7.37
N ALA A 44 5.52 2.28 8.37
CA ALA A 44 5.19 1.93 9.74
C ALA A 44 3.68 1.71 9.90
N ASP A 45 3.28 0.72 10.72
CA ASP A 45 1.87 0.40 10.96
C ASP A 45 1.02 1.62 11.37
N GLU A 46 1.62 2.56 12.12
CA GLU A 46 0.95 3.76 12.63
C GLU A 46 0.54 4.77 11.55
N ASP A 47 1.16 4.69 10.36
CA ASP A 47 0.89 5.57 9.22
C ASP A 47 -0.13 4.96 8.24
N LEU A 48 -0.53 3.70 8.44
CA LEU A 48 -1.39 2.98 7.51
C LEU A 48 -2.88 3.24 7.74
N ALA A 49 -3.59 3.52 6.64
CA ALA A 49 -5.03 3.53 6.61
C ALA A 49 -5.56 2.26 5.88
N PRO A 50 -6.52 1.51 6.45
CA PRO A 50 -7.10 0.34 5.79
C PRO A 50 -7.79 0.72 4.47
N LEU A 51 -7.60 -0.09 3.42
CA LEU A 51 -8.20 0.17 2.11
C LEU A 51 -9.74 0.25 2.16
N GLU A 52 -10.38 -0.40 3.14
CA GLU A 52 -11.84 -0.38 3.31
C GLU A 52 -12.41 1.02 3.57
N LEU A 53 -11.60 1.98 4.02
CA LEU A 53 -12.02 3.36 4.24
C LEU A 53 -12.28 4.13 2.94
N LEU A 54 -11.74 3.66 1.81
CA LEU A 54 -11.96 4.29 0.51
C LEU A 54 -13.34 3.95 -0.07
N PRO A 55 -13.89 4.74 -1.01
CA PRO A 55 -15.10 4.35 -1.72
C PRO A 55 -14.94 3.01 -2.47
N LYS A 56 -15.97 2.17 -2.50
CA LYS A 56 -15.94 0.85 -3.15
C LYS A 56 -15.40 0.84 -4.59
N PRO A 57 -15.76 1.80 -5.47
CA PRO A 57 -15.19 1.86 -6.81
C PRO A 57 -13.66 2.05 -6.82
N VAL A 58 -13.13 2.81 -5.85
CA VAL A 58 -11.68 3.05 -5.72
C VAL A 58 -10.99 1.80 -5.20
N GLN A 59 -11.55 1.13 -4.19
CA GLN A 59 -11.04 -0.16 -3.69
C GLN A 59 -10.90 -1.17 -4.83
N MET A 60 -11.96 -1.34 -5.63
CA MET A 60 -11.97 -2.28 -6.76
C MET A 60 -10.95 -1.90 -7.84
N GLY A 61 -10.79 -0.61 -8.14
CA GLY A 61 -9.78 -0.13 -9.09
C GLY A 61 -8.36 -0.47 -8.65
N ILE A 62 -8.05 -0.24 -7.37
CA ILE A 62 -6.74 -0.54 -6.79
C ILE A 62 -6.48 -2.05 -6.80
N LEU A 63 -7.41 -2.86 -6.30
CA LEU A 63 -7.24 -4.32 -6.23
C LEU A 63 -7.12 -4.95 -7.63
N LYS A 64 -7.78 -4.39 -8.64
CA LYS A 64 -7.65 -4.86 -10.03
C LYS A 64 -6.28 -4.52 -10.63
N GLU A 65 -5.75 -3.34 -10.36
CA GLU A 65 -4.47 -2.88 -10.94
C GLU A 65 -3.25 -3.45 -10.22
N MET A 66 -3.35 -3.58 -8.90
CA MET A 66 -2.22 -3.94 -8.03
C MET A 66 -2.28 -5.39 -7.54
N GLY A 67 -3.45 -6.04 -7.56
CA GLY A 67 -3.62 -7.41 -7.05
C GLY A 67 -2.80 -8.47 -7.77
N ASP A 68 -2.41 -8.20 -9.02
CA ASP A 68 -1.59 -9.07 -9.86
C ASP A 68 -0.08 -8.77 -9.79
N ARG A 69 0.33 -7.77 -8.99
CA ARG A 69 1.73 -7.40 -8.73
C ARG A 69 2.26 -8.11 -7.48
#